data_AF-A0A3B0J2D4-F1
#
_entry.id   AF-A0A3B0J2D4-F1
#
_cell.length_a   1.000
_cell.length_b   1.000
_cell.length_c   1.000
_cell.angle_alpha   90.00
_cell.angle_beta   90.00
_cell.angle_gamma   90.00
#
_symmetry.space_group_name_H-M   'P 1'
#
loop_
_entity.id
_entity.type
_entity.pdbx_description
1 polymer ?
#
loop_
_entity_poly.entity_id
_entity_poly.type
_entity_poly.pdbx_seq_one_letter_code
_entity_poly.pdbx_strand_id
1 'polypeptide(L)'
;MAGKYCGAAIRFLLRRFSNRRFFWICVIILSLWNMATIFMLMKNRSDTDSTSIGVTTSYISWINTFPAVSICLSKNRITKEFSETVKRSSADGHSPSYTYIRTLYDYLFINPNNLYLKEEYCKDFNSTCGVDIVAMRKALFASSCTEFMEKIYFSEKLLPNCEEIFKFHELEMGYCFLANNLIDYQSIDKMPLVYSSLDEFRNLRLVLPENQPYFNALAYTITSDPSVHSFNVEGIENNHDVIEEPVSQRMCKFDTETSDNDVLYSFSTCMSKIRSEIEMNLCNCTLFNHSKNNSINYCGVEGISCLDKGNLAARVISRVSSNMACLPSCMEQQISYKNHNDYGDSNMVEIEITSPPTAKYFRTVTQTKLDLVVAIGSVIGLFIGASLLNILEVISIIFSKIKHTFTR
;
A
#
# COMPACT_ATOMS: atom_id res chain seq x y z
N MET A 1 -40.58 27.28 -55.73
CA MET A 1 -41.67 26.87 -54.79
C MET A 1 -41.29 26.88 -53.31
N ALA A 2 -40.04 27.16 -52.91
CA ALA A 2 -39.62 27.14 -51.48
C ALA A 2 -39.96 28.41 -50.66
N GLY A 3 -40.20 29.57 -51.30
CA GLY A 3 -40.42 30.85 -50.60
C GLY A 3 -41.79 31.03 -49.93
N LYS A 4 -42.84 30.31 -50.37
CA LYS A 4 -44.20 30.47 -49.83
C LYS A 4 -44.43 29.67 -48.53
N TYR A 5 -43.68 28.59 -48.31
CA TYR A 5 -43.79 27.78 -47.08
C TYR A 5 -43.02 28.39 -45.90
N CYS A 6 -41.92 29.08 -46.15
CA CYS A 6 -41.15 29.78 -45.11
C CYS A 6 -41.93 30.98 -44.54
N GLY A 7 -42.58 31.78 -45.40
CA GLY A 7 -43.42 32.91 -44.98
C GLY A 7 -44.74 32.52 -44.30
N ALA A 8 -45.20 31.26 -44.48
CA ALA A 8 -46.35 30.70 -43.77
C ALA A 8 -45.96 30.14 -42.39
N ALA A 9 -44.79 29.50 -42.28
CA ALA A 9 -44.23 29.07 -40.99
C ALA A 9 -43.92 30.25 -40.07
N ILE A 10 -43.35 31.33 -40.62
CA ILE A 10 -43.05 32.57 -39.87
C ILE A 10 -44.34 33.28 -39.43
N ARG A 11 -45.37 33.34 -40.28
CA ARG A 11 -46.68 33.90 -39.90
C ARG A 11 -47.47 33.02 -38.93
N PHE A 12 -47.32 31.70 -39.00
CA PHE A 12 -47.89 30.76 -38.04
C PHE A 12 -47.19 30.89 -36.67
N LEU A 13 -45.87 31.04 -36.66
CA LEU A 13 -45.08 31.34 -35.45
C LEU A 13 -45.51 32.69 -34.84
N LEU A 14 -45.60 33.75 -35.65
CA LEU A 14 -46.04 35.08 -35.18
C LEU A 14 -47.48 35.09 -34.64
N ARG A 15 -48.39 34.31 -35.23
CA ARG A 15 -49.80 34.25 -34.81
C ARG A 15 -50.02 33.37 -33.57
N ARG A 16 -49.19 32.33 -33.37
CA ARG A 16 -49.22 31.49 -32.15
C ARG A 16 -48.57 32.18 -30.94
N PHE A 17 -47.70 33.17 -31.19
CA PHE A 17 -47.13 34.08 -30.19
C PHE A 17 -48.11 35.15 -29.65
N SER A 18 -49.38 35.16 -30.08
CA SER A 18 -50.41 36.07 -29.57
C SER A 18 -50.73 35.86 -28.08
N ASN A 19 -50.43 34.67 -27.53
CA ASN A 19 -50.49 34.42 -26.10
C ASN A 19 -49.12 34.66 -25.46
N ARG A 20 -48.81 35.91 -25.08
CA ARG A 20 -47.59 36.27 -24.32
C ARG A 20 -47.29 35.29 -23.18
N ARG A 21 -48.32 34.76 -22.52
CA ARG A 21 -48.21 33.76 -21.45
C ARG A 21 -47.62 32.42 -21.93
N PHE A 22 -48.00 31.94 -23.11
CA PHE A 22 -47.51 30.65 -23.63
C PHE A 22 -46.01 30.73 -23.98
N PHE A 23 -45.56 31.84 -24.56
CA PHE A 23 -44.14 32.06 -24.83
C PHE A 23 -43.30 32.02 -23.55
N TRP A 24 -43.68 32.78 -22.52
CA TRP A 24 -42.96 32.80 -21.24
C TRP A 24 -42.98 31.43 -20.53
N ILE A 25 -44.08 30.68 -20.62
CA ILE A 25 -44.16 29.30 -20.10
C ILE A 25 -43.12 28.41 -20.80
N CYS A 26 -43.04 28.45 -22.14
CA CYS A 26 -42.04 27.68 -22.88
C CYS A 26 -40.61 28.05 -22.51
N VAL A 27 -40.32 29.35 -22.34
CA VAL A 27 -39.00 29.83 -21.91
C VAL A 27 -38.64 29.32 -20.51
N ILE A 28 -39.57 29.38 -19.55
CA ILE A 28 -39.35 28.89 -18.19
C ILE A 28 -39.12 27.38 -18.18
N ILE A 29 -39.92 26.60 -18.93
CA ILE A 29 -39.75 25.15 -19.03
C ILE A 29 -38.38 24.81 -19.62
N LEU A 30 -37.97 25.48 -20.70
CA LEU A 30 -36.66 25.26 -21.32
C LEU A 30 -35.52 25.64 -20.36
N SER A 31 -35.67 26.75 -19.63
CA SER A 31 -34.71 27.20 -18.61
C SER A 31 -34.55 26.16 -17.49
N LEU A 32 -35.66 25.67 -16.94
CA LEU A 32 -35.66 24.63 -15.91
C LEU A 32 -35.07 23.32 -16.41
N TRP A 33 -35.35 22.95 -17.67
CA TRP A 33 -34.77 21.76 -18.29
C TRP A 33 -33.25 21.84 -18.40
N ASN A 34 -32.72 22.97 -18.89
CA ASN A 34 -31.27 23.20 -18.98
C ASN A 34 -30.62 23.21 -17.60
N MET A 35 -31.24 23.89 -16.63
CA MET A 35 -30.78 23.92 -15.24
C MET A 35 -30.70 22.51 -14.63
N ALA A 36 -31.75 21.70 -14.76
CA ALA A 36 -31.77 20.32 -14.27
C ALA A 36 -30.69 19.46 -14.95
N THR A 37 -30.49 19.63 -16.27
CA THR A 37 -29.46 18.91 -17.03
C THR A 37 -28.06 19.26 -16.52
N ILE A 38 -27.78 20.55 -16.28
CA ILE A 38 -26.49 21.00 -15.74
C ILE A 38 -26.25 20.42 -14.34
N PHE A 39 -27.28 20.40 -13.48
CA PHE A 39 -27.13 19.79 -12.15
C PHE A 39 -26.83 18.31 -12.20
N MET A 40 -27.49 17.55 -13.08
CA MET A 40 -27.20 16.13 -13.26
C MET A 40 -25.76 15.92 -13.73
N LEU A 41 -25.29 16.75 -14.67
CA LEU A 41 -23.90 16.69 -15.16
C LEU A 41 -22.89 17.03 -14.06
N MET A 42 -23.15 18.08 -13.26
CA MET A 42 -22.28 18.47 -12.15
C MET A 42 -22.22 17.40 -11.07
N LYS A 43 -23.37 16.83 -10.68
CA LYS A 43 -23.42 15.74 -9.72
C LYS A 43 -22.68 14.51 -10.24
N ASN A 44 -22.91 14.15 -11.49
CA ASN A 44 -22.22 13.03 -12.12
C ASN A 44 -20.70 13.24 -12.16
N ARG A 45 -20.23 14.42 -12.55
CA ARG A 45 -18.80 14.77 -12.55
C ARG A 45 -18.18 14.68 -11.15
N SER A 46 -18.89 15.17 -10.13
CA SER A 46 -18.44 15.08 -8.74
C SER A 46 -18.36 13.63 -8.24
N ASP A 47 -19.19 12.73 -8.77
CA ASP A 47 -19.20 11.31 -8.39
C ASP A 47 -18.19 10.47 -9.17
N THR A 48 -17.81 10.87 -10.39
CA THR A 48 -16.89 10.11 -11.24
C THR A 48 -15.44 10.60 -11.15
N ASP A 49 -15.23 11.92 -11.08
CA ASP A 49 -13.92 12.55 -11.32
C ASP A 49 -13.46 13.36 -10.12
N SER A 50 -13.37 12.78 -8.92
CA SER A 50 -13.08 13.54 -7.70
C SER A 50 -11.61 13.94 -7.53
N THR A 51 -10.66 13.18 -8.12
CA THR A 51 -9.22 13.47 -7.98
C THR A 51 -8.51 13.65 -9.33
N SER A 52 -7.60 14.62 -9.41
CA SER A 52 -6.66 14.81 -10.51
C SER A 52 -5.23 14.55 -10.08
N ILE A 53 -4.41 14.01 -10.99
CA ILE A 53 -2.99 13.78 -10.78
C ILE A 53 -2.21 14.79 -11.62
N GLY A 54 -1.40 15.61 -10.95
CA GLY A 54 -0.45 16.52 -11.58
C GLY A 54 0.99 16.04 -11.37
N VAL A 55 1.92 16.70 -12.06
CA VAL A 55 3.37 16.48 -11.89
C VAL A 55 4.01 17.82 -11.55
N THR A 56 4.79 17.84 -10.48
CA THR A 56 5.66 18.98 -10.14
C THR A 56 7.12 18.56 -10.29
N THR A 57 7.96 19.50 -10.73
CA THR A 57 9.40 19.29 -10.95
C THR A 57 10.25 20.26 -10.12
N SER A 58 9.69 20.78 -9.02
CA SER A 58 10.38 21.73 -8.12
C SER A 58 11.38 21.02 -7.18
N TYR A 59 12.20 20.11 -7.72
CA TYR A 59 12.95 19.12 -6.94
C TYR A 59 14.13 19.66 -6.13
N ILE A 60 14.56 20.90 -6.40
CA ILE A 60 15.75 21.52 -5.82
C ILE A 60 15.62 21.70 -4.30
N SER A 61 14.42 22.06 -3.81
CA SER A 61 14.18 22.32 -2.39
C SER A 61 13.69 21.10 -1.62
N TRP A 62 13.60 19.92 -2.25
CA TRP A 62 13.04 18.74 -1.60
C TRP A 62 14.07 18.00 -0.77
N ILE A 63 13.69 17.74 0.47
CA ILE A 63 14.29 16.70 1.31
C ILE A 63 13.43 15.45 1.10
N ASN A 64 14.05 14.38 0.64
CA ASN A 64 13.40 13.12 0.36
C ASN A 64 13.79 12.10 1.43
N THR A 65 12.86 11.21 1.76
CA THR A 65 13.14 10.08 2.64
C THR A 65 13.68 8.92 1.82
N PHE A 66 14.77 8.32 2.27
CA PHE A 66 15.33 7.13 1.65
C PHE A 66 14.31 5.97 1.75
N PRO A 67 14.13 5.15 0.70
CA PRO A 67 13.19 4.05 0.73
C PRO A 67 13.40 3.10 1.92
N ALA A 68 12.33 2.43 2.32
CA ALA A 68 12.42 1.37 3.31
C ALA A 68 13.33 0.25 2.79
N VAL A 69 14.31 -0.18 3.60
CA VAL A 69 15.21 -1.27 3.26
C VAL A 69 14.94 -2.43 4.21
N SER A 70 14.61 -3.60 3.65
CA SER A 70 14.36 -4.83 4.41
C SER A 70 15.43 -5.87 4.07
N ILE A 71 16.13 -6.36 5.08
CA ILE A 71 17.16 -7.40 4.95
C ILE A 71 16.71 -8.61 5.73
N CYS A 72 16.31 -9.67 5.02
CA CYS A 72 15.74 -10.88 5.63
C CYS A 72 16.69 -12.06 5.53
N LEU A 73 16.81 -12.85 6.60
CA LEU A 73 17.58 -14.09 6.58
C LEU A 73 17.02 -15.05 5.54
N SER A 74 17.88 -15.52 4.66
CA SER A 74 17.56 -16.48 3.63
C SER A 74 18.33 -17.78 3.85
N LYS A 75 17.78 -18.85 3.28
CA LYS A 75 18.30 -20.19 3.44
C LYS A 75 19.65 -20.33 2.73
N ASN A 76 20.72 -20.54 3.50
CA ASN A 76 22.05 -20.91 2.99
C ASN A 76 22.35 -22.42 3.22
N ARG A 77 23.59 -22.85 3.03
CA ARG A 77 24.14 -24.12 3.44
C ARG A 77 23.99 -24.29 4.96
N ILE A 78 23.70 -25.53 5.34
CA ILE A 78 23.57 -25.91 6.74
C ILE A 78 24.90 -25.63 7.47
N THR A 79 24.83 -24.86 8.56
CA THR A 79 26.01 -24.56 9.37
C THR A 79 26.38 -25.76 10.26
N LYS A 80 27.66 -25.85 10.62
CA LYS A 80 28.14 -26.87 11.57
C LYS A 80 27.45 -26.70 12.93
N GLU A 81 27.34 -25.46 13.39
CA GLU A 81 26.64 -25.08 14.61
C GLU A 81 25.18 -25.57 14.63
N PHE A 82 24.44 -25.39 13.54
CA PHE A 82 23.09 -25.91 13.42
C PHE A 82 23.07 -27.44 13.57
N SER A 83 23.93 -28.13 12.81
CA SER A 83 23.99 -29.59 12.83
C SER A 83 24.35 -30.14 14.21
N GLU A 84 25.24 -29.47 14.95
CA GLU A 84 25.61 -29.82 16.32
C GLU A 84 24.48 -29.54 17.32
N THR A 85 23.79 -28.42 17.17
CA THR A 85 22.65 -28.06 18.03
C THR A 85 21.53 -29.08 17.90
N VAL A 86 21.16 -29.45 16.68
CA VAL A 86 20.15 -30.49 16.43
C VAL A 86 20.56 -31.82 17.06
N LYS A 87 21.82 -32.24 16.88
CA LYS A 87 22.34 -33.47 17.49
C LYS A 87 22.33 -33.46 19.02
N ARG A 88 22.56 -32.30 19.66
CA ARG A 88 22.49 -32.14 21.12
C ARG A 88 21.05 -32.16 21.63
N SER A 89 20.11 -31.62 20.85
CA SER A 89 18.70 -31.55 21.22
C SER A 89 17.93 -32.86 21.01
N SER A 90 18.43 -33.78 20.19
CA SER A 90 17.82 -35.10 20.01
C SER A 90 17.99 -35.96 21.28
N ALA A 91 16.89 -36.17 22.00
CA ALA A 91 16.86 -36.80 23.34
C ALA A 91 17.09 -38.32 23.36
N ASP A 92 17.12 -38.98 22.21
CA ASP A 92 17.39 -40.42 22.09
C ASP A 92 18.79 -40.61 21.51
N GLY A 93 19.63 -41.43 22.14
CA GLY A 93 21.04 -41.67 21.81
C GLY A 93 21.37 -42.21 20.40
N HIS A 94 20.48 -42.02 19.42
CA HIS A 94 20.71 -42.18 17.99
C HIS A 94 21.02 -40.83 17.35
N SER A 95 22.16 -40.73 16.67
CA SER A 95 22.49 -39.54 15.89
C SER A 95 21.43 -39.32 14.79
N PRO A 96 20.76 -38.16 14.72
CA PRO A 96 19.76 -37.90 13.70
C PRO A 96 20.36 -38.04 12.29
N SER A 97 19.58 -38.62 11.37
CA SER A 97 19.97 -38.74 9.96
C SER A 97 20.23 -37.37 9.34
N TYR A 98 21.17 -37.28 8.40
CA TYR A 98 21.41 -36.05 7.63
C TYR A 98 20.14 -35.54 6.93
N THR A 99 19.26 -36.45 6.47
CA THR A 99 17.96 -36.07 5.87
C THR A 99 17.04 -35.38 6.86
N TYR A 100 16.98 -35.84 8.12
CA TYR A 100 16.22 -35.19 9.18
C TYR A 100 16.76 -33.78 9.48
N ILE A 101 18.09 -33.65 9.63
CA ILE A 101 18.74 -32.35 9.86
C ILE A 101 18.43 -31.38 8.71
N ARG A 102 18.49 -31.85 7.47
CA ARG A 102 18.14 -31.04 6.29
C ARG A 102 16.67 -30.62 6.30
N THR A 103 15.75 -31.53 6.60
CA THR A 103 14.31 -31.22 6.66
C THR A 103 14.00 -30.22 7.77
N LEU A 104 14.63 -30.36 8.93
CA LEU A 104 14.49 -29.41 10.03
C LEU A 104 15.04 -28.03 9.65
N TYR A 105 16.16 -27.98 8.94
CA TYR A 105 16.69 -26.72 8.40
C TYR A 105 15.73 -26.09 7.38
N ASP A 106 15.15 -26.90 6.47
CA ASP A 106 14.14 -26.44 5.52
C ASP A 106 12.89 -25.89 6.24
N TYR A 107 12.51 -26.52 7.35
CA TYR A 107 11.38 -26.11 8.17
C TYR A 107 11.61 -24.74 8.84
N LEU A 108 12.82 -24.45 9.31
CA LEU A 108 13.15 -23.14 9.90
C LEU A 108 13.01 -21.99 8.92
N PHE A 109 13.24 -22.22 7.62
CA PHE A 109 13.15 -21.22 6.56
C PHE A 109 11.86 -21.30 5.74
N ILE A 110 10.84 -22.01 6.24
CA ILE A 110 9.53 -22.08 5.57
C ILE A 110 8.94 -20.67 5.46
N ASN A 111 8.43 -20.34 4.29
CA ASN A 111 7.78 -19.07 4.00
C ASN A 111 6.71 -19.28 2.91
N PRO A 112 5.80 -18.33 2.71
CA PRO A 112 4.76 -18.42 1.68
C PRO A 112 5.21 -18.75 0.25
N ASN A 113 6.45 -18.44 -0.12
CA ASN A 113 7.00 -18.71 -1.46
C ASN A 113 7.65 -20.10 -1.56
N ASN A 114 7.96 -20.73 -0.44
CA ASN A 114 8.58 -22.04 -0.38
C ASN A 114 7.94 -22.87 0.75
N LEU A 115 6.91 -23.63 0.38
CA LEU A 115 6.17 -24.53 1.27
C LEU A 115 6.67 -25.99 1.18
N TYR A 116 7.75 -26.24 0.44
CA TYR A 116 8.19 -27.60 0.20
C TYR A 116 8.82 -28.22 1.45
N LEU A 117 8.12 -29.20 2.01
CA LEU A 117 8.58 -29.97 3.17
C LEU A 117 8.20 -31.44 3.01
N LYS A 118 9.18 -32.34 3.19
CA LYS A 118 8.95 -33.79 3.10
C LYS A 118 8.51 -34.34 4.46
N GLU A 119 7.20 -34.54 4.62
CA GLU A 119 6.59 -35.08 5.85
C GLU A 119 7.18 -36.42 6.29
N GLU A 120 7.66 -37.23 5.34
CA GLU A 120 8.17 -38.59 5.57
C GLU A 120 9.28 -38.65 6.62
N TYR A 121 10.09 -37.60 6.73
CA TYR A 121 11.21 -37.56 7.67
C TYR A 121 10.81 -37.11 9.08
N CYS A 122 9.55 -36.72 9.28
CA CYS A 122 8.99 -36.32 10.57
C CYS A 122 7.91 -37.29 11.09
N LYS A 123 7.66 -38.41 10.39
CA LYS A 123 6.56 -39.36 10.71
C LYS A 123 6.63 -39.97 12.11
N ASP A 124 7.83 -40.17 12.63
CA ASP A 124 8.06 -40.76 13.96
C ASP A 124 7.95 -39.71 15.09
N PHE A 125 7.73 -38.44 14.75
CA PHE A 125 7.65 -37.32 15.68
C PHE A 125 6.23 -36.74 15.73
N ASN A 126 6.00 -35.81 16.66
CA ASN A 126 4.76 -35.05 16.75
C ASN A 126 4.57 -34.12 15.53
N SER A 127 3.44 -33.40 15.48
CA SER A 127 3.09 -32.48 14.39
C SER A 127 4.12 -31.35 14.14
N THR A 128 5.03 -31.10 15.09
CA THR A 128 6.12 -30.10 14.97
C THR A 128 7.48 -30.73 14.69
N CYS A 129 7.54 -32.00 14.27
CA CYS A 129 8.78 -32.74 14.01
C CYS A 129 9.71 -32.88 15.24
N GLY A 130 9.14 -32.85 16.45
CA GLY A 130 9.85 -32.99 17.72
C GLY A 130 10.54 -31.72 18.20
N VAL A 131 10.27 -30.57 17.57
CA VAL A 131 10.93 -29.30 17.88
C VAL A 131 9.94 -28.17 18.09
N ASP A 132 10.35 -27.13 18.80
CA ASP A 132 9.70 -25.82 18.76
C ASP A 132 10.49 -24.91 17.80
N ILE A 133 9.90 -24.64 16.64
CA ILE A 133 10.51 -23.83 15.57
C ILE A 133 10.78 -22.42 16.07
N VAL A 134 9.86 -21.83 16.84
CA VAL A 134 9.98 -20.45 17.31
C VAL A 134 11.14 -20.35 18.30
N ALA A 135 11.25 -21.33 19.21
CA ALA A 135 12.39 -21.41 20.12
C ALA A 135 13.70 -21.66 19.36
N MET A 136 13.71 -22.55 18.37
CA MET A 136 14.91 -22.83 17.56
C MET A 136 15.36 -21.62 16.75
N ARG A 137 14.45 -20.88 16.12
CA ARG A 137 14.77 -19.64 15.39
C ARG A 137 15.42 -18.62 16.33
N LYS A 138 14.85 -18.41 17.52
CA LYS A 138 15.40 -17.50 18.53
C LYS A 138 16.80 -17.89 19.00
N ALA A 139 17.11 -19.18 19.03
CA ALA A 139 18.40 -19.69 19.50
C ALA A 139 19.48 -19.67 18.40
N LEU A 140 19.09 -19.79 17.13
CA LEU A 140 20.01 -20.03 16.01
C LEU A 140 20.19 -18.83 15.09
N PHE A 141 19.22 -17.92 15.05
CA PHE A 141 19.22 -16.79 14.13
C PHE A 141 19.51 -15.49 14.86
N ALA A 142 20.27 -14.63 14.18
CA ALA A 142 20.62 -13.32 14.68
C ALA A 142 19.36 -12.51 14.99
N SER A 143 19.37 -11.84 16.14
CA SER A 143 18.32 -10.91 16.56
C SER A 143 18.80 -9.46 16.61
N SER A 144 20.12 -9.25 16.54
CA SER A 144 20.73 -7.93 16.35
C SER A 144 21.47 -7.84 15.02
N CYS A 145 21.42 -6.64 14.42
CA CYS A 145 22.21 -6.31 13.24
C CYS A 145 23.72 -6.38 13.49
N THR A 146 24.19 -6.21 14.73
CA THR A 146 25.62 -6.23 15.05
C THR A 146 26.26 -7.60 14.85
N GLU A 147 25.45 -8.67 14.88
CA GLU A 147 25.90 -10.03 14.67
C GLU A 147 26.32 -10.27 13.21
N PHE A 148 25.80 -9.46 12.29
CA PHE A 148 25.94 -9.71 10.86
C PHE A 148 26.32 -8.49 10.00
N MET A 149 26.23 -7.26 10.51
CA MET A 149 26.70 -6.06 9.84
C MET A 149 27.96 -5.53 10.54
N GLU A 150 29.06 -5.38 9.80
CA GLU A 150 30.30 -4.84 10.36
C GLU A 150 30.29 -3.30 10.35
N LYS A 151 29.94 -2.70 9.20
CA LYS A 151 29.92 -1.25 9.02
C LYS A 151 28.77 -0.83 8.12
N ILE A 152 28.19 0.33 8.42
CA ILE A 152 27.10 0.93 7.64
C ILE A 152 27.51 2.33 7.26
N TYR A 153 27.34 2.67 6.00
CA TYR A 153 27.54 4.01 5.48
C TYR A 153 26.27 4.53 4.85
N PHE A 154 25.93 5.77 5.13
CA PHE A 154 24.86 6.48 4.45
C PHE A 154 25.42 7.79 3.88
N SER A 155 25.24 8.00 2.58
CA SER A 155 25.85 9.13 1.87
C SER A 155 27.36 9.23 2.13
N GLU A 156 28.07 8.10 2.01
CA GLU A 156 29.51 7.94 2.31
C GLU A 156 29.94 8.21 3.76
N LYS A 157 29.01 8.47 4.69
CA LYS A 157 29.32 8.70 6.11
C LYS A 157 29.10 7.45 6.92
N LEU A 158 30.11 7.06 7.70
CA LEU A 158 30.02 5.94 8.64
C LEU A 158 28.96 6.23 9.71
N LEU A 159 27.99 5.33 9.86
CA LEU A 159 27.02 5.34 10.94
C LEU A 159 27.53 4.46 12.08
N PRO A 160 27.62 5.00 13.31
CA PRO A 160 28.29 4.31 14.42
C PRO A 160 27.47 3.14 14.99
N ASN A 161 26.15 3.16 14.85
CA ASN A 161 25.26 2.17 15.44
C ASN A 161 24.27 1.64 14.40
N CYS A 162 24.29 0.32 14.15
CA CYS A 162 23.35 -0.30 13.22
C CYS A 162 21.94 -0.38 13.78
N GLU A 163 21.77 -0.52 15.10
CA GLU A 163 20.46 -0.76 15.75
C GLU A 163 19.57 0.50 15.71
N GLU A 164 20.16 1.68 15.54
CA GLU A 164 19.42 2.93 15.33
C GLU A 164 18.76 2.97 13.94
N ILE A 165 19.33 2.26 12.98
CA ILE A 165 18.87 2.26 11.59
C ILE A 165 18.03 1.02 11.29
N PHE A 166 18.55 -0.15 11.61
CA PHE A 166 17.96 -1.45 11.33
C PHE A 166 17.38 -2.06 12.60
N LYS A 167 16.05 -2.18 12.63
CA LYS A 167 15.33 -2.80 13.74
C LYS A 167 14.86 -4.20 13.35
N PHE A 168 14.91 -5.11 14.31
CA PHE A 168 14.51 -6.51 14.12
C PHE A 168 12.99 -6.66 14.11
N HIS A 169 12.49 -7.40 13.12
CA HIS A 169 11.09 -7.80 12.99
C HIS A 169 10.99 -9.25 12.51
N GLU A 170 10.07 -10.00 13.10
CA GLU A 170 9.62 -11.27 12.53
C GLU A 170 8.55 -10.94 11.48
N LEU A 171 8.82 -11.28 10.22
CA LEU A 171 7.90 -11.12 9.09
C LEU A 171 7.58 -12.48 8.47
N GLU A 172 6.68 -12.52 7.49
CA GLU A 172 6.33 -13.75 6.77
C GLU A 172 7.52 -14.45 6.11
N MET A 173 8.56 -13.69 5.74
CA MET A 173 9.79 -14.24 5.14
C MET A 173 10.77 -14.78 6.19
N GLY A 174 10.48 -14.60 7.48
CA GLY A 174 11.34 -14.96 8.60
C GLY A 174 11.89 -13.73 9.31
N TYR A 175 13.11 -13.84 9.81
CA TYR A 175 13.77 -12.81 10.61
C TYR A 175 14.33 -11.74 9.68
N CYS A 176 13.85 -10.50 9.84
CA CYS A 176 14.19 -9.38 8.99
C CYS A 176 14.62 -8.17 9.80
N PHE A 177 15.50 -7.38 9.20
CA PHE A 177 16.01 -6.14 9.74
C PHE A 177 15.56 -5.01 8.83
N LEU A 178 14.76 -4.09 9.36
CA LEU A 178 14.09 -3.05 8.60
C LEU A 178 14.66 -1.67 8.93
N ALA A 179 14.95 -0.88 7.90
CA ALA A 179 15.28 0.54 7.99
C ALA A 179 14.21 1.38 7.30
N ASN A 180 14.00 2.62 7.77
CA ASN A 180 13.06 3.59 7.19
C ASN A 180 11.65 3.03 6.90
N ASN A 181 11.05 2.32 7.86
CA ASN A 181 9.75 1.68 7.70
C ASN A 181 8.68 2.26 8.64
N LEU A 182 7.41 2.16 8.25
CA LEU A 182 6.28 2.72 9.02
C LEU A 182 5.89 1.90 10.26
N ILE A 183 6.44 0.69 10.43
CA ILE A 183 6.22 -0.14 11.63
C ILE A 183 6.96 0.50 12.82
N ASP A 184 8.17 0.99 12.58
CA ASP A 184 9.02 1.58 13.60
C ASP A 184 8.85 3.09 13.77
N TYR A 185 8.42 3.77 12.69
CA TYR A 185 8.26 5.21 12.64
C TYR A 185 6.82 5.55 12.25
N GLN A 186 6.06 6.12 13.19
CA GLN A 186 4.66 6.52 12.97
C GLN A 186 4.45 7.59 11.87
N SER A 187 5.53 8.21 11.39
CA SER A 187 5.50 9.16 10.27
C SER A 187 6.83 9.08 9.51
N ILE A 188 6.75 9.29 8.19
CA ILE A 188 7.88 9.38 7.26
C ILE A 188 8.87 10.47 7.70
N ASP A 189 8.39 11.59 8.25
CA ASP A 189 9.24 12.72 8.66
C ASP A 189 10.21 12.41 9.82
N LYS A 190 9.94 11.33 10.56
CA LYS A 190 10.77 10.89 11.71
C LYS A 190 11.85 9.89 11.30
N MET A 191 11.89 9.47 10.04
CA MET A 191 12.83 8.46 9.57
C MET A 191 14.25 9.04 9.45
N PRO A 192 15.30 8.29 9.87
CA PRO A 192 16.65 8.84 9.98
C PRO A 192 17.38 8.98 8.65
N LEU A 193 17.10 8.13 7.66
CA LEU A 193 17.80 8.18 6.37
C LEU A 193 17.05 9.14 5.42
N VAL A 194 17.55 10.35 5.29
CA VAL A 194 17.01 11.41 4.42
C VAL A 194 18.10 11.96 3.51
N TYR A 195 17.71 12.39 2.32
CA TYR A 195 18.65 12.90 1.31
C TYR A 195 18.02 14.04 0.51
N SER A 196 18.83 14.99 0.05
CA SER A 196 18.43 16.01 -0.92
C SER A 196 18.62 15.49 -2.35
N SER A 197 17.80 16.01 -3.26
CA SER A 197 18.00 15.77 -4.71
C SER A 197 19.36 16.27 -5.22
N LEU A 198 20.02 17.19 -4.49
CA LEU A 198 21.32 17.78 -4.85
C LEU A 198 22.52 17.04 -4.24
N ASP A 199 22.29 16.11 -3.32
CA ASP A 199 23.40 15.40 -2.66
C ASP A 199 24.19 14.57 -3.67
N GLU A 200 25.52 14.61 -3.59
CA GLU A 200 26.41 13.86 -4.48
C GLU A 200 26.21 12.35 -4.31
N PHE A 201 26.14 11.89 -3.06
CA PHE A 201 25.99 10.48 -2.69
C PHE A 201 24.63 10.23 -2.03
N ARG A 202 23.83 9.38 -2.65
CA ARG A 202 22.49 8.95 -2.19
C ARG A 202 22.45 7.44 -2.09
N ASN A 203 23.37 6.89 -1.31
CA ASN A 203 23.61 5.48 -1.20
C ASN A 203 23.61 5.01 0.26
N LEU A 204 23.13 3.79 0.46
CA LEU A 204 23.27 3.04 1.70
C LEU A 204 24.19 1.85 1.41
N ARG A 205 25.37 1.86 2.03
CA ARG A 205 26.38 0.80 1.86
C ARG A 205 26.51 0.00 3.14
N LEU A 206 26.43 -1.32 3.02
CA LEU A 206 26.50 -2.29 4.10
C LEU A 206 27.72 -3.16 3.88
N VAL A 207 28.61 -3.22 4.88
CA VAL A 207 29.76 -4.11 4.87
C VAL A 207 29.41 -5.33 5.71
N LEU A 208 29.44 -6.49 5.08
CA LEU A 208 29.13 -7.78 5.66
C LEU A 208 30.45 -8.55 5.93
N PRO A 209 30.52 -9.36 6.99
CA PRO A 209 31.67 -10.22 7.23
C PRO A 209 31.76 -11.37 6.20
N GLU A 210 32.94 -11.98 6.05
CA GLU A 210 33.24 -13.02 5.05
C GLU A 210 32.37 -14.28 5.13
N ASN A 211 31.85 -14.62 6.31
CA ASN A 211 31.13 -15.87 6.57
C ASN A 211 29.71 -15.60 7.05
N GLN A 212 28.73 -15.58 6.14
CA GLN A 212 27.35 -15.25 6.53
C GLN A 212 26.25 -16.03 5.78
N PRO A 213 25.10 -16.29 6.43
CA PRO A 213 23.87 -16.72 5.74
C PRO A 213 23.47 -15.70 4.66
N TYR A 214 23.00 -16.19 3.52
CA TYR A 214 22.45 -15.35 2.45
C TYR A 214 21.28 -14.52 3.02
N PHE A 215 21.20 -13.24 2.66
CA PHE A 215 20.04 -12.40 2.96
C PHE A 215 19.31 -12.05 1.66
N ASN A 216 17.99 -12.08 1.66
CA ASN A 216 17.18 -11.63 0.51
C ASN A 216 16.46 -10.32 0.87
N ALA A 217 16.40 -9.36 -0.06
CA ALA A 217 15.46 -8.25 0.05
C ALA A 217 14.12 -8.64 -0.61
N LEU A 218 13.01 -8.09 -0.07
CA LEU A 218 11.64 -8.52 -0.41
C LEU A 218 11.22 -8.30 -1.87
N ALA A 219 11.93 -7.43 -2.61
CA ALA A 219 11.68 -7.20 -4.03
C ALA A 219 12.81 -7.70 -4.95
N TYR A 220 14.04 -7.87 -4.42
CA TYR A 220 15.23 -8.21 -5.21
C TYR A 220 16.16 -9.08 -4.37
N THR A 221 16.63 -10.20 -4.93
CA THR A 221 17.64 -11.04 -4.29
C THR A 221 18.95 -10.27 -4.23
N ILE A 222 19.36 -9.84 -3.04
CA ILE A 222 20.72 -9.37 -2.79
C ILE A 222 21.56 -10.64 -2.70
N THR A 223 22.40 -10.90 -3.69
CA THR A 223 23.35 -12.01 -3.59
C THR A 223 24.43 -11.63 -2.58
N SER A 224 25.12 -12.63 -2.01
CA SER A 224 26.30 -12.39 -1.17
C SER A 224 27.47 -11.78 -1.94
N ASP A 225 27.32 -11.66 -3.27
CA ASP A 225 28.34 -11.12 -4.13
C ASP A 225 28.36 -9.59 -3.97
N PRO A 226 29.57 -9.00 -3.93
CA PRO A 226 29.74 -7.56 -3.86
C PRO A 226 28.96 -6.84 -4.96
N SER A 227 27.89 -6.15 -4.58
CA SER A 227 26.88 -5.69 -5.53
C SER A 227 26.41 -4.28 -5.24
N VAL A 228 26.26 -3.53 -6.32
CA VAL A 228 25.61 -2.22 -6.33
C VAL A 228 24.26 -2.37 -7.02
N HIS A 229 23.21 -2.05 -6.27
CA HIS A 229 21.83 -2.04 -6.74
C HIS A 229 21.35 -0.61 -6.93
N SER A 230 21.07 -0.29 -8.19
CA SER A 230 20.69 1.05 -8.61
C SER A 230 19.17 1.18 -8.75
N PHE A 231 18.59 2.20 -8.12
CA PHE A 231 17.15 2.46 -8.16
C PHE A 231 16.82 3.87 -8.64
N ASN A 232 15.67 4.02 -9.32
CA ASN A 232 15.03 5.32 -9.49
C ASN A 232 13.84 5.42 -8.55
N VAL A 233 13.68 6.59 -7.93
CA VAL A 233 12.58 6.86 -7.00
C VAL A 233 11.73 7.98 -7.55
N GLU A 234 10.44 7.75 -7.61
CA GLU A 234 9.42 8.74 -7.94
C GLU A 234 8.58 9.01 -6.70
N GLY A 235 8.51 10.28 -6.31
CA GLY A 235 7.79 10.69 -5.10
C GLY A 235 6.30 10.93 -5.37
N ILE A 236 5.49 10.74 -4.34
CA ILE A 236 4.06 11.04 -4.35
C ILE A 236 3.76 12.02 -3.22
N GLU A 237 2.95 13.05 -3.51
CA GLU A 237 2.53 14.06 -2.54
C GLU A 237 1.03 14.33 -2.69
N ASN A 238 0.22 14.01 -1.69
CA ASN A 238 -1.22 14.27 -1.79
C ASN A 238 -1.57 15.58 -1.09
N ASN A 239 -2.49 16.34 -1.69
CA ASN A 239 -3.16 17.42 -0.97
C ASN A 239 -3.98 16.83 0.19
N HIS A 240 -4.11 17.58 1.27
CA HIS A 240 -4.81 17.18 2.49
C HIS A 240 -6.25 16.72 2.23
N ASP A 241 -6.95 17.34 1.28
CA ASP A 241 -8.37 17.02 1.00
C ASP A 241 -8.56 15.64 0.34
N VAL A 242 -7.49 15.03 -0.20
CA VAL A 242 -7.59 13.75 -0.92
C VAL A 242 -8.01 12.59 0.00
N ILE A 243 -7.71 12.67 1.29
CA ILE A 243 -8.11 11.65 2.27
C ILE A 243 -9.63 11.60 2.48
N GLU A 244 -10.31 12.73 2.30
CA GLU A 244 -11.77 12.83 2.46
C GLU A 244 -12.54 12.22 1.30
N GLU A 245 -11.88 12.04 0.16
CA GLU A 245 -12.46 11.38 -1.01
C GLU A 245 -12.59 9.87 -0.77
N PRO A 246 -13.71 9.26 -1.17
CA PRO A 246 -13.93 7.84 -0.95
C PRO A 246 -12.88 7.00 -1.68
N VAL A 247 -12.43 5.94 -1.02
CA VAL A 247 -11.41 4.99 -1.53
C VAL A 247 -11.77 4.46 -2.93
N SER A 248 -13.06 4.26 -3.22
CA SER A 248 -13.54 3.78 -4.53
C SER A 248 -13.32 4.76 -5.69
N GLN A 249 -13.13 6.05 -5.40
CA GLN A 249 -12.86 7.06 -6.44
C GLN A 249 -11.35 7.30 -6.59
N ARG A 250 -10.63 7.45 -5.48
CA ARG A 250 -9.17 7.67 -5.53
C ARG A 250 -8.34 6.41 -5.77
N MET A 251 -8.95 5.23 -5.66
CA MET A 251 -8.36 3.92 -5.99
C MET A 251 -7.02 3.61 -5.28
N CYS A 252 -6.80 4.23 -4.12
CA CYS A 252 -5.66 3.99 -3.25
C CYS A 252 -6.12 4.13 -1.79
N LYS A 253 -5.34 3.61 -0.83
CA LYS A 253 -5.61 3.75 0.61
C LYS A 253 -4.47 4.44 1.35
N PHE A 254 -4.79 5.25 2.34
CA PHE A 254 -3.82 5.79 3.29
C PHE A 254 -3.51 4.74 4.35
N ASP A 255 -2.36 4.90 5.01
CA ASP A 255 -1.87 4.04 6.09
C ASP A 255 -2.84 3.93 7.28
N THR A 256 -3.59 4.99 7.56
CA THR A 256 -4.63 5.01 8.61
C THR A 256 -5.91 4.27 8.23
N GLU A 257 -6.10 3.88 6.97
CA GLU A 257 -7.35 3.26 6.46
C GLU A 257 -7.35 1.73 6.56
N THR A 258 -7.06 1.27 7.76
CA THR A 258 -6.97 -0.13 8.14
C THR A 258 -8.19 -0.54 8.97
N SER A 259 -8.50 -1.84 8.96
CA SER A 259 -9.53 -2.41 9.85
C SER A 259 -8.95 -2.88 11.19
N ASP A 260 -7.63 -2.86 11.34
CA ASP A 260 -6.91 -3.27 12.53
C ASP A 260 -6.20 -2.05 13.14
N ASN A 261 -6.52 -1.71 14.39
CA ASN A 261 -5.96 -0.53 15.05
C ASN A 261 -4.46 -0.67 15.34
N ASP A 262 -3.93 -1.90 15.38
CA ASP A 262 -2.54 -2.17 15.72
C ASP A 262 -1.61 -2.21 14.49
N VAL A 263 -2.17 -2.24 13.27
CA VAL A 263 -1.39 -2.43 12.02
C VAL A 263 -1.79 -1.43 10.95
N LEU A 264 -0.85 -0.57 10.56
CA LEU A 264 -1.01 0.38 9.45
C LEU A 264 -1.23 -0.33 8.11
N TYR A 265 -2.04 0.31 7.26
CA TYR A 265 -2.29 -0.17 5.90
C TYR A 265 -1.06 0.03 5.00
N SER A 266 -0.69 -1.03 4.30
CA SER A 266 0.17 -1.01 3.13
C SER A 266 -0.32 -2.08 2.18
N PHE A 267 0.14 -2.06 0.93
CA PHE A 267 -0.18 -3.14 0.01
C PHE A 267 0.33 -4.49 0.56
N SER A 268 1.52 -4.49 1.15
CA SER A 268 2.14 -5.69 1.73
C SER A 268 1.35 -6.25 2.92
N THR A 269 0.95 -5.43 3.90
CA THR A 269 0.18 -5.87 5.07
C THR A 269 -1.21 -6.38 4.68
N CYS A 270 -1.83 -5.80 3.64
CA CYS A 270 -3.08 -6.30 3.07
C CYS A 270 -2.92 -7.70 2.46
N MET A 271 -1.90 -7.90 1.62
CA MET A 271 -1.62 -9.20 1.00
C MET A 271 -1.35 -10.27 2.06
N SER A 272 -0.60 -9.89 3.07
CA SER A 272 -0.30 -10.69 4.26
C SER A 272 -1.54 -11.18 4.98
N LYS A 273 -2.44 -10.25 5.33
CA LYS A 273 -3.69 -10.56 6.02
C LYS A 273 -4.55 -11.54 5.22
N ILE A 274 -4.72 -11.29 3.92
CA ILE A 274 -5.47 -12.19 3.03
C ILE A 274 -4.84 -13.58 2.99
N ARG A 275 -3.51 -13.66 2.99
CA ARG A 275 -2.80 -14.94 3.01
C ARG A 275 -3.09 -15.69 4.30
N SER A 276 -2.90 -15.09 5.48
CA SER A 276 -3.19 -15.75 6.76
C SER A 276 -4.65 -16.18 6.88
N GLU A 277 -5.60 -15.39 6.37
CA GLU A 277 -7.02 -15.77 6.30
C GLU A 277 -7.24 -17.03 5.44
N ILE A 278 -6.57 -17.13 4.29
CA ILE A 278 -6.66 -18.31 3.42
C ILE A 278 -5.98 -19.51 4.08
N GLU A 279 -4.81 -19.34 4.70
CA GLU A 279 -4.10 -20.40 5.43
C GLU A 279 -5.00 -21.01 6.52
N MET A 280 -5.61 -20.16 7.34
CA MET A 280 -6.54 -20.58 8.37
C MET A 280 -7.77 -21.30 7.80
N ASN A 281 -8.35 -20.80 6.69
CA ASN A 281 -9.50 -21.45 6.06
C ASN A 281 -9.18 -22.81 5.42
N LEU A 282 -7.95 -23.01 4.93
CA LEU A 282 -7.54 -24.25 4.28
C LEU A 282 -7.15 -25.33 5.29
N CYS A 283 -6.34 -24.96 6.28
CA CYS A 283 -5.63 -25.91 7.14
C CYS A 283 -5.73 -25.59 8.63
N ASN A 284 -6.56 -24.61 9.04
CA ASN A 284 -6.75 -24.18 10.44
C ASN A 284 -5.44 -23.81 11.18
N CYS A 285 -4.43 -23.39 10.43
CA CYS A 285 -3.15 -22.94 10.94
C CYS A 285 -2.61 -21.81 10.05
N THR A 286 -1.64 -21.05 10.55
CA THR A 286 -0.95 -20.03 9.77
C THR A 286 0.56 -20.14 9.90
N LEU A 287 1.30 -19.72 8.88
CA LEU A 287 2.76 -19.67 8.88
C LEU A 287 3.30 -18.47 9.65
N PHE A 288 2.52 -17.39 9.70
CA PHE A 288 2.93 -16.13 10.28
C PHE A 288 1.74 -15.40 10.91
N ASN A 289 1.97 -14.75 12.06
CA ASN A 289 0.95 -14.01 12.78
C ASN A 289 1.12 -12.50 12.61
N HIS A 290 0.13 -11.84 12.00
CA HIS A 290 0.07 -10.38 11.86
C HIS A 290 -0.35 -9.62 13.12
N SER A 291 -1.08 -10.25 14.05
CA SER A 291 -1.69 -9.57 15.20
C SER A 291 -1.34 -10.25 16.51
N LYS A 292 -0.75 -9.51 17.45
CA LYS A 292 -0.33 -10.02 18.76
C LYS A 292 -1.49 -10.49 19.66
N ASN A 293 -2.74 -10.18 19.29
CA ASN A 293 -3.91 -10.35 20.16
C ASN A 293 -4.64 -11.71 20.04
N ASN A 294 -4.31 -12.56 19.07
CA ASN A 294 -4.97 -13.85 18.91
C ASN A 294 -4.08 -15.03 19.35
N SER A 295 -4.67 -15.99 20.06
CA SER A 295 -4.07 -17.31 20.29
C SER A 295 -4.06 -18.07 18.97
N ILE A 296 -2.90 -18.16 18.33
CA ILE A 296 -2.78 -18.71 16.98
C ILE A 296 -2.14 -20.09 16.98
N ASN A 297 -2.70 -20.96 16.14
CA ASN A 297 -2.11 -22.25 15.79
C ASN A 297 -1.11 -22.06 14.65
N TYR A 298 0.18 -22.07 14.98
CA TYR A 298 1.24 -22.13 13.97
C TYR A 298 1.17 -23.46 13.21
N CYS A 299 1.43 -23.44 11.90
CA CYS A 299 1.42 -24.66 11.12
C CYS A 299 2.57 -25.61 11.50
N GLY A 300 2.17 -26.82 11.90
CA GLY A 300 3.03 -27.99 11.94
C GLY A 300 3.48 -28.43 10.54
N VAL A 301 4.25 -29.51 10.48
CA VAL A 301 4.70 -30.14 9.23
C VAL A 301 3.52 -30.56 8.35
N GLU A 302 2.49 -31.17 8.96
CA GLU A 302 1.25 -31.57 8.28
C GLU A 302 0.48 -30.35 7.74
N GLY A 303 0.46 -29.26 8.52
CA GLY A 303 -0.18 -28.01 8.12
C GLY A 303 0.48 -27.39 6.89
N ILE A 304 1.82 -27.37 6.86
CA ILE A 304 2.59 -26.86 5.70
C ILE A 304 2.31 -27.67 4.44
N SER A 305 2.31 -29.00 4.55
CA SER A 305 1.99 -29.89 3.44
C SER A 305 0.53 -29.78 2.99
N CYS A 306 -0.40 -29.53 3.92
CA CYS A 306 -1.78 -29.18 3.60
C CYS A 306 -1.84 -27.88 2.77
N LEU A 307 -1.08 -26.84 3.13
CA LEU A 307 -1.02 -25.58 2.39
C LEU A 307 -0.42 -25.75 0.98
N ASP A 308 0.62 -26.58 0.84
CA ASP A 308 1.24 -26.92 -0.45
C ASP A 308 0.26 -27.67 -1.35
N LYS A 309 -0.36 -28.76 -0.85
CA LYS A 309 -1.40 -29.52 -1.56
C LYS A 309 -2.62 -28.67 -1.90
N GLY A 310 -2.97 -27.71 -1.03
CA GLY A 310 -4.07 -26.76 -1.21
C GLY A 310 -3.80 -25.67 -2.24
N ASN A 311 -2.58 -25.59 -2.77
CA ASN A 311 -2.10 -24.57 -3.70
C ASN A 311 -2.38 -23.14 -3.20
N LEU A 312 -1.85 -22.84 -2.01
CA LEU A 312 -2.02 -21.54 -1.33
C LEU A 312 -1.76 -20.35 -2.29
N ALA A 313 -0.65 -20.39 -3.03
CA ALA A 313 -0.25 -19.31 -3.94
C ALA A 313 -1.33 -19.03 -5.00
N ALA A 314 -1.87 -20.05 -5.66
CA ALA A 314 -2.91 -19.86 -6.67
C ALA A 314 -4.21 -19.29 -6.07
N ARG A 315 -4.57 -19.69 -4.84
CA ARG A 315 -5.77 -19.20 -4.15
C ARG A 315 -5.63 -17.73 -3.74
N VAL A 316 -4.46 -17.33 -3.23
CA VAL A 316 -4.15 -15.92 -2.92
C VAL A 316 -4.26 -15.08 -4.19
N ILE A 317 -3.62 -15.49 -5.29
CA ILE A 317 -3.67 -14.78 -6.58
C ILE A 317 -5.11 -14.64 -7.09
N SER A 318 -5.90 -15.72 -7.01
CA SER A 318 -7.30 -15.72 -7.43
C SER A 318 -8.16 -14.76 -6.59
N ARG A 319 -7.99 -14.75 -5.26
CA ARG A 319 -8.77 -13.88 -4.36
C ARG A 319 -8.46 -12.40 -4.56
N VAL A 320 -7.18 -12.07 -4.70
CA VAL A 320 -6.70 -10.69 -4.89
C VAL A 320 -7.14 -10.16 -6.25
N SER A 321 -6.94 -10.93 -7.32
CA SER A 321 -7.28 -10.54 -8.69
C SER A 321 -8.79 -10.39 -8.91
N SER A 322 -9.61 -11.28 -8.34
CA SER A 322 -11.06 -11.28 -8.60
C SER A 322 -11.82 -10.13 -7.92
N ASN A 323 -11.31 -9.60 -6.81
CA ASN A 323 -12.03 -8.60 -6.01
C ASN A 323 -11.30 -7.27 -5.86
N MET A 324 -10.13 -7.11 -6.50
CA MET A 324 -9.22 -5.97 -6.24
C MET A 324 -9.06 -5.74 -4.73
N ALA A 325 -8.80 -6.84 -4.01
CA ALA A 325 -8.95 -6.87 -2.55
C ALA A 325 -7.94 -5.95 -1.84
N CYS A 326 -6.77 -5.74 -2.45
CA CYS A 326 -5.75 -4.82 -1.98
C CYS A 326 -5.56 -3.70 -2.99
N LEU A 327 -5.68 -2.46 -2.51
CA LEU A 327 -5.42 -1.25 -3.28
C LEU A 327 -4.00 -0.75 -3.01
N PRO A 328 -3.37 -0.04 -3.95
CA PRO A 328 -2.08 0.58 -3.70
C PRO A 328 -2.17 1.62 -2.57
N SER A 329 -1.06 1.89 -1.91
CA SER A 329 -0.99 2.99 -0.95
C SER A 329 -1.05 4.33 -1.66
N CYS A 330 -1.70 5.33 -1.04
CA CYS A 330 -1.68 6.69 -1.53
C CYS A 330 -0.35 7.40 -1.26
N MET A 331 0.47 6.91 -0.32
CA MET A 331 1.68 7.58 0.18
C MET A 331 2.99 6.87 -0.18
N GLU A 332 2.93 5.63 -0.66
CA GLU A 332 4.13 4.87 -1.02
C GLU A 332 4.87 5.51 -2.21
N GLN A 333 6.19 5.56 -2.11
CA GLN A 333 7.06 5.97 -3.22
C GLN A 333 7.08 4.88 -4.29
N GLN A 334 7.13 5.28 -5.55
CA GLN A 334 7.32 4.33 -6.65
C GLN A 334 8.82 4.13 -6.89
N ILE A 335 9.27 2.89 -6.76
CA ILE A 335 10.68 2.52 -6.89
C ILE A 335 10.81 1.62 -8.12
N SER A 336 11.74 1.97 -9.01
CA SER A 336 12.05 1.14 -10.18
C SER A 336 13.51 0.72 -10.16
N TYR A 337 13.74 -0.57 -10.37
CA TYR A 337 15.08 -1.12 -10.51
C TYR A 337 15.71 -0.68 -11.83
N LYS A 338 16.93 -0.15 -11.75
CA LYS A 338 17.65 0.34 -12.93
C LYS A 338 18.70 -0.64 -13.39
N ASN A 339 19.66 -0.97 -12.52
CA ASN A 339 20.78 -1.80 -12.90
C ASN A 339 21.40 -2.55 -11.71
N HIS A 340 22.08 -3.65 -12.04
CA HIS A 340 23.00 -4.38 -11.19
C HIS A 340 24.42 -4.14 -11.70
N ASN A 341 25.37 -3.82 -10.82
CA ASN A 341 26.78 -3.92 -11.14
C ASN A 341 27.47 -4.78 -10.08
N ASP A 342 28.16 -5.84 -10.53
CA ASP A 342 29.09 -6.60 -9.71
C ASP A 342 30.37 -5.77 -9.54
N TYR A 343 30.76 -5.47 -8.29
CA TYR A 343 31.95 -4.66 -8.01
C TYR A 343 32.88 -5.38 -7.04
N GLY A 344 34.01 -5.90 -7.52
CA GLY A 344 34.94 -6.70 -6.71
C GLY A 344 35.81 -5.88 -5.74
N ASP A 345 35.84 -6.31 -4.48
CA ASP A 345 37.00 -6.83 -3.69
C ASP A 345 36.63 -6.93 -2.18
N SER A 346 35.46 -6.41 -1.78
CA SER A 346 34.96 -6.46 -0.40
C SER A 346 33.52 -6.99 -0.34
N ASN A 347 33.17 -7.78 0.68
CA ASN A 347 31.80 -8.22 0.99
C ASN A 347 30.89 -7.04 1.32
N MET A 348 30.48 -6.28 0.30
CA MET A 348 29.67 -5.09 0.45
C MET A 348 28.43 -5.14 -0.42
N VAL A 349 27.32 -4.66 0.13
CA VAL A 349 26.08 -4.45 -0.59
C VAL A 349 25.79 -2.95 -0.56
N GLU A 350 25.58 -2.38 -1.73
CA GLU A 350 25.27 -0.96 -1.87
C GLU A 350 23.92 -0.76 -2.56
N ILE A 351 23.08 0.05 -1.96
CA ILE A 351 21.78 0.47 -2.49
C ILE A 351 21.93 1.95 -2.85
N GLU A 352 21.90 2.28 -4.13
CA GLU A 352 22.05 3.66 -4.61
C GLU A 352 20.78 4.18 -5.28
N ILE A 353 20.50 5.48 -5.09
CA ILE A 353 19.46 6.20 -5.79
C ILE A 353 20.12 6.97 -6.94
N THR A 354 20.15 6.36 -8.12
CA THR A 354 20.82 6.93 -9.30
C THR A 354 20.09 8.18 -9.78
N SER A 355 18.76 8.13 -9.83
CA SER A 355 17.92 9.28 -10.20
C SER A 355 17.12 9.71 -8.98
N PRO A 356 17.44 10.85 -8.32
CA PRO A 356 16.57 11.39 -7.29
C PRO A 356 15.20 11.72 -7.91
N PRO A 357 14.13 11.85 -7.11
CA PRO A 357 12.82 12.23 -7.62
C PRO A 357 12.89 13.64 -8.23
N THR A 358 13.13 13.71 -9.53
CA THR A 358 13.09 14.94 -10.34
C THR A 358 11.65 15.38 -10.61
N ALA A 359 10.71 14.46 -10.40
CA ALA A 359 9.28 14.68 -10.45
C ALA A 359 8.62 14.10 -9.19
N LYS A 360 7.60 14.81 -8.69
CA LYS A 360 6.62 14.28 -7.73
C LYS A 360 5.25 14.30 -8.38
N TYR A 361 4.57 13.16 -8.29
CA TYR A 361 3.15 13.10 -8.63
C TYR A 361 2.37 13.66 -7.47
N PHE A 362 1.51 14.64 -7.73
CA PHE A 362 0.65 15.17 -6.69
C PHE A 362 -0.82 14.97 -7.02
N ARG A 363 -1.58 14.54 -6.01
CA ARG A 363 -3.03 14.35 -6.14
C ARG A 363 -3.75 15.53 -5.52
N THR A 364 -4.72 16.07 -6.26
CA THR A 364 -5.61 17.13 -5.77
C THR A 364 -7.05 16.75 -6.03
N VAL A 365 -7.94 17.23 -5.17
CA VAL A 365 -9.38 17.13 -5.42
C VAL A 365 -9.74 18.09 -6.55
N THR A 366 -10.47 17.63 -7.58
CA THR A 366 -10.84 18.45 -8.75
C THR A 366 -11.92 19.46 -8.42
N GLN A 367 -12.84 19.08 -7.53
CA GLN A 367 -13.96 19.88 -7.07
C GLN A 367 -14.29 19.47 -5.65
N THR A 368 -14.05 20.36 -4.69
CA THR A 368 -14.43 20.09 -3.30
C THR A 368 -15.96 20.14 -3.13
N LYS A 369 -16.47 19.60 -2.03
CA LYS A 369 -17.89 19.74 -1.67
C LYS A 369 -18.33 21.22 -1.57
N LEU A 370 -17.43 22.09 -1.14
CA LEU A 370 -17.65 23.54 -1.09
C LEU A 370 -17.78 24.12 -2.51
N ASP A 371 -16.89 23.74 -3.43
CA ASP A 371 -16.96 24.18 -4.83
C ASP A 371 -18.24 23.72 -5.51
N LEU A 372 -18.73 22.52 -5.19
CA LEU A 372 -20.01 22.01 -5.69
C LEU A 372 -21.19 22.89 -5.23
N VAL A 373 -21.22 23.28 -3.95
CA VAL A 373 -22.27 24.16 -3.42
C VAL A 373 -22.23 25.54 -4.07
N VAL A 374 -21.03 26.12 -4.23
CA VAL A 374 -20.85 27.41 -4.91
C VAL A 374 -21.30 27.34 -6.36
N ALA A 375 -20.95 26.27 -7.07
CA ALA A 375 -21.34 26.08 -8.46
C ALA A 375 -22.86 25.86 -8.60
N ILE A 376 -23.50 25.10 -7.69
CA ILE A 376 -24.97 24.94 -7.66
C ILE A 376 -25.64 26.29 -7.42
N GLY A 377 -25.16 27.07 -6.44
CA GLY A 377 -25.66 28.42 -6.17
C GLY A 377 -25.54 29.35 -7.38
N SER A 378 -24.44 29.25 -8.12
CA SER A 378 -24.21 30.03 -9.35
C SER A 378 -25.21 29.67 -10.45
N VAL A 379 -25.51 28.39 -10.64
CA VAL A 379 -26.52 27.92 -11.61
C VAL A 379 -27.92 28.38 -11.20
N ILE A 380 -28.29 28.27 -9.91
CA ILE A 380 -29.57 28.80 -9.39
C ILE A 380 -29.68 30.31 -9.65
N GLY A 381 -28.62 31.05 -9.33
CA GLY A 381 -28.55 32.50 -9.55
C GLY A 381 -28.70 32.88 -11.02
N LEU A 382 -28.05 32.14 -11.94
CA LEU A 382 -28.09 32.41 -13.37
C LEU A 382 -29.49 32.17 -13.98
N PHE A 383 -30.17 31.08 -13.62
CA PHE A 383 -31.45 30.71 -14.25
C PHE A 383 -32.68 31.30 -13.55
N ILE A 384 -32.65 31.49 -12.23
CA ILE A 384 -33.78 31.99 -11.44
C ILE A 384 -33.61 33.47 -11.07
N GLY A 385 -32.37 33.97 -11.02
CA GLY A 385 -32.08 35.29 -10.45
C GLY A 385 -32.33 35.36 -8.94
N ALA A 386 -32.44 34.20 -8.28
CA ALA A 386 -32.70 34.09 -6.85
C ALA A 386 -31.41 33.84 -6.07
N SER A 387 -31.18 34.66 -5.05
CA SER A 387 -30.15 34.43 -4.03
C SER A 387 -30.73 33.62 -2.85
N LEU A 388 -29.87 33.13 -1.96
CA LEU A 388 -30.30 32.50 -0.69
C LEU A 388 -31.26 33.41 0.10
N LEU A 389 -31.07 34.73 0.03
CA LEU A 389 -31.93 35.73 0.68
C LEU A 389 -33.34 35.76 0.08
N ASN A 390 -33.48 35.70 -1.25
CA ASN A 390 -34.80 35.62 -1.89
C ASN A 390 -35.54 34.33 -1.49
N ILE A 391 -34.81 33.21 -1.34
CA ILE A 391 -35.41 31.94 -0.90
C ILE A 391 -35.90 32.06 0.55
N LEU A 392 -35.09 32.63 1.45
CA LEU A 392 -35.46 32.87 2.85
C LEU A 392 -36.66 33.81 2.97
N GLU A 393 -36.75 34.84 2.12
CA GLU A 393 -37.87 35.76 2.09
C GLU A 393 -39.17 35.06 1.67
N VAL A 394 -39.13 34.25 0.60
CA VAL A 394 -40.28 33.43 0.17
C VAL A 394 -40.71 32.47 1.28
N ILE A 395 -39.76 31.80 1.93
CA ILE A 395 -40.05 30.91 3.06
C ILE A 395 -40.72 31.69 4.19
N SER A 396 -40.22 32.89 4.54
CA SER A 396 -40.81 33.73 5.58
C SER A 396 -42.25 34.14 5.27
N ILE A 397 -42.54 34.46 3.99
CA ILE A 397 -43.88 34.82 3.52
C ILE A 397 -44.81 33.61 3.58
N ILE A 398 -44.32 32.42 3.18
CA ILE A 398 -45.07 31.16 3.27
C ILE A 398 -45.39 30.84 4.73
N PHE A 399 -44.41 30.92 5.63
CA PHE A 399 -44.62 30.72 7.06
C PHE A 399 -45.60 31.72 7.66
N SER A 400 -45.51 33.00 7.29
CA SER A 400 -46.46 34.03 7.71
C SER A 400 -47.88 33.72 7.23
N LYS A 401 -48.04 33.24 5.99
CA LYS A 401 -49.33 32.81 5.45
C LYS A 401 -49.87 31.57 6.16
N ILE A 402 -49.05 30.54 6.35
CA ILE A 402 -49.45 29.32 7.07
C ILE A 402 -49.88 29.65 8.50
N LYS A 403 -49.11 30.51 9.20
CA LYS A 403 -49.48 30.99 10.53
C LYS A 403 -50.83 31.70 10.52
N HIS A 404 -51.06 32.57 9.54
CA HIS A 404 -52.32 33.29 9.39
C HIS A 404 -53.52 32.38 9.05
N THR A 405 -53.28 31.26 8.34
CA THR A 405 -54.30 30.23 8.05
C THR A 405 -54.61 29.35 9.26
N PHE A 406 -53.66 29.21 10.20
CA PHE A 406 -53.83 28.45 11.44
C PHE A 406 -54.42 29.27 12.60
N THR A 407 -54.30 30.60 12.58
CA THR A 407 -54.91 31.53 13.55
C THR A 407 -56.32 32.01 13.16
N ARG A 408 -56.93 31.42 12.14
CA ARG A 408 -58.32 31.64 11.74
C ARG A 408 -59.07 30.33 11.88
#